data_AF-A0A353FL08-F1
#
_entry.id   AF-A0A353FL08-F1
#
_cell.length_a   1.000
_cell.length_b   1.000
_cell.length_c   1.000
_cell.angle_alpha   90.00
_cell.angle_beta   90.00
_cell.angle_gamma   90.00
#
_symmetry.space_group_name_H-M   'P 1'
#
loop_
_entity.id
_entity.type
_entity.pdbx_description
1 polymer ?
#
loop_
_entity_poly.entity_id
_entity_poly.type
_entity_poly.pdbx_seq_one_letter_code
_entity_poly.pdbx_strand_id
1 'polypeptide(L)'
;MSSPCKSWSGKLTAWFDGEMGREFSVEVREHLIACPSCRSAVSSWRKLRQDFAALQGDSVSTETLTRIHARLDEALAHEVRHLGQALKWWTVAASILAFVGLLALFSQEVESFGRASASALLEVDRAFEELLSRSSPPGPREQ
;
A
#
# COMPACT_ATOMS: atom_id res chain seq x y z
N MET A 1 -46.99 -10.61 24.77
CA MET A 1 -45.84 -9.67 24.77
C MET A 1 -46.38 -8.26 24.86
N SER A 2 -46.04 -7.51 25.91
CA SER A 2 -46.46 -6.11 26.05
C SER A 2 -45.83 -5.27 24.93
N SER A 3 -46.60 -4.33 24.35
CA SER A 3 -46.19 -3.43 23.26
C SER A 3 -44.74 -2.87 23.37
N PRO A 4 -44.24 -2.40 24.54
CA PRO A 4 -42.88 -1.86 24.64
C PRO A 4 -41.75 -2.88 24.43
N CYS A 5 -41.99 -4.19 24.60
CA CYS A 5 -40.94 -5.21 24.39
C CYS A 5 -40.68 -5.48 22.90
N LYS A 6 -41.59 -5.07 22.00
CA LYS A 6 -41.46 -5.33 20.57
C LYS A 6 -40.28 -4.58 19.94
N SER A 7 -40.03 -3.34 20.38
CA SER A 7 -38.88 -2.55 19.91
C SER A 7 -37.53 -3.12 20.36
N TRP A 8 -37.50 -3.88 21.45
CA TRP A 8 -36.29 -4.50 21.98
C TRP A 8 -35.90 -5.79 21.28
N SER A 9 -36.79 -6.42 20.51
CA SER A 9 -36.51 -7.72 19.89
C SER A 9 -35.24 -7.71 19.03
N GLY A 10 -35.07 -6.70 18.16
CA GLY A 10 -33.89 -6.61 17.30
C GLY A 10 -32.60 -6.34 18.09
N LYS A 11 -32.66 -5.42 19.05
CA LYS A 11 -31.52 -5.12 19.95
C LYS A 11 -31.13 -6.35 20.78
N LEU A 12 -32.10 -7.14 21.25
CA LEU A 12 -31.83 -8.34 22.04
C LEU A 12 -31.13 -9.43 21.23
N THR A 13 -31.55 -9.65 19.98
CA THR A 13 -30.89 -10.61 19.08
C THR A 13 -29.46 -10.17 18.75
N ALA A 14 -29.27 -8.92 18.30
CA ALA A 14 -27.94 -8.39 17.99
C ALA A 14 -27.01 -8.41 19.22
N TRP A 15 -27.54 -8.13 20.42
CA TRP A 15 -26.78 -8.27 21.66
C TRP A 15 -26.40 -9.73 21.95
N PHE A 16 -27.32 -10.66 21.75
CA PHE A 16 -27.12 -12.09 22.01
C PHE A 16 -26.06 -12.70 21.08
N ASP A 17 -26.03 -12.25 19.83
CA ASP A 17 -25.07 -12.69 18.81
C ASP A 17 -23.70 -11.98 18.93
N GLY A 18 -23.60 -10.95 19.78
CA GLY A 18 -22.36 -10.20 20.01
C GLY A 18 -22.07 -9.12 18.97
N GLU A 19 -23.06 -8.74 18.16
CA GLU A 19 -22.94 -7.75 17.08
C GLU A 19 -23.04 -6.30 17.56
N MET A 20 -23.30 -6.07 18.85
CA MET A 20 -23.44 -4.71 19.39
C MET A 20 -22.21 -4.19 20.13
N GLY A 21 -21.99 -2.88 19.97
CA GLY A 21 -20.98 -2.13 20.71
C GLY A 21 -21.23 -2.09 22.22
N ARG A 22 -20.21 -1.63 22.97
CA ARG A 22 -20.23 -1.61 24.45
C ARG A 22 -21.35 -0.74 25.03
N GLU A 23 -21.62 0.41 24.42
CA GLU A 23 -22.64 1.37 24.89
C GLU A 23 -24.04 0.77 24.82
N PHE A 24 -24.45 0.23 23.66
CA PHE A 24 -25.75 -0.43 23.49
C PHE A 24 -25.90 -1.70 24.35
N SER A 25 -24.78 -2.37 24.67
CA SER A 25 -24.79 -3.51 25.58
C SER A 25 -25.14 -3.12 27.02
N VAL A 26 -24.96 -1.86 27.43
CA VAL A 26 -25.41 -1.36 28.74
C VAL A 26 -26.93 -1.22 28.73
N GLU A 27 -27.50 -0.54 27.73
CA GLU A 27 -28.96 -0.35 27.60
C GLU A 27 -29.72 -1.68 27.61
N VAL A 28 -29.24 -2.68 26.87
CA VAL A 28 -29.88 -4.00 26.85
C VAL A 28 -29.81 -4.68 28.21
N ARG A 29 -28.70 -4.54 28.95
CA ARG A 29 -28.57 -5.11 30.30
C ARG A 29 -29.55 -4.45 31.27
N GLU A 30 -29.69 -3.14 31.22
CA GLU A 30 -30.68 -2.40 32.03
C GLU A 30 -32.11 -2.86 31.71
N HIS A 31 -32.45 -3.00 30.43
CA HIS A 31 -33.75 -3.53 30.03
C HIS A 31 -33.98 -4.96 30.52
N LEU A 32 -32.98 -5.84 30.43
CA LEU A 32 -33.08 -7.21 30.91
C LEU A 32 -33.26 -7.28 32.43
N ILE A 33 -32.67 -6.34 33.19
CA ILE A 33 -32.91 -6.21 34.64
C ILE A 33 -34.36 -5.81 34.92
N ALA A 34 -34.93 -4.90 34.13
CA ALA A 34 -36.29 -4.40 34.33
C ALA A 34 -37.40 -5.32 33.76
N CYS A 35 -37.11 -6.14 32.75
CA CYS A 35 -38.12 -6.91 32.02
C CYS A 35 -37.96 -8.44 32.17
N PRO A 36 -38.81 -9.10 32.98
CA PRO A 36 -38.78 -10.57 33.13
C PRO A 36 -39.09 -11.32 31.84
N SER A 37 -39.99 -10.80 30.99
CA SER A 37 -40.37 -11.44 29.72
C SER A 37 -39.18 -11.53 28.76
N CYS A 38 -38.44 -10.44 28.56
CA CYS A 38 -37.27 -10.42 27.69
C CYS A 38 -36.12 -11.27 28.26
N ARG A 39 -35.97 -11.31 29.59
CA ARG A 39 -35.02 -12.20 30.26
C ARG A 39 -35.35 -13.68 30.02
N SER A 40 -36.64 -14.04 30.10
CA SER A 40 -37.09 -15.39 29.78
C SER A 40 -36.80 -15.75 28.32
N ALA A 41 -37.03 -14.84 27.37
CA ALA A 41 -36.71 -15.08 25.96
C ALA A 41 -35.22 -15.35 25.75
N VAL A 42 -34.33 -14.51 26.31
CA VAL A 42 -32.87 -14.71 26.24
C VAL A 42 -32.47 -16.03 26.90
N SER A 43 -33.10 -16.42 28.02
CA SER A 43 -32.82 -17.70 28.67
C SER A 43 -33.19 -18.90 27.78
N SER A 44 -34.30 -18.82 27.04
CA SER A 44 -34.69 -19.84 26.06
C SER A 44 -33.68 -19.92 24.91
N TRP A 45 -33.17 -18.80 24.41
CA TRP A 45 -32.12 -18.79 23.40
C TRP A 45 -30.81 -19.40 23.89
N ARG A 46 -30.42 -19.13 25.15
CA ARG A 46 -29.24 -19.78 25.76
C ARG A 46 -29.42 -21.28 25.85
N LYS A 47 -30.60 -21.75 26.24
CA LYS A 47 -30.91 -23.18 26.31
C LYS A 47 -30.82 -23.82 24.92
N LEU A 48 -31.44 -23.21 23.90
CA LEU A 48 -31.30 -23.67 22.51
C LEU A 48 -29.84 -23.73 22.05
N ARG A 49 -29.04 -22.71 22.37
CA ARG A 49 -27.60 -22.71 22.04
C ARG A 49 -26.85 -23.84 22.74
N GLN A 50 -27.21 -24.17 23.97
CA GLN A 50 -26.64 -25.31 24.70
C GLN A 50 -27.08 -26.64 24.09
N ASP A 51 -28.36 -26.78 23.73
CA ASP A 51 -28.89 -27.98 23.07
C ASP A 51 -28.18 -28.20 21.71
N PHE A 52 -27.99 -27.14 20.93
CA PHE A 52 -27.20 -27.20 19.69
C PHE A 52 -25.72 -27.54 19.96
N ALA A 53 -25.13 -27.00 21.02
CA ALA A 53 -23.75 -27.35 21.40
C ALA A 53 -23.62 -28.84 21.78
N ALA A 54 -24.67 -29.46 22.33
CA ALA A 54 -24.69 -30.89 22.62
C ALA A 54 -24.88 -31.76 21.36
N LEU A 55 -25.49 -31.21 20.30
CA LEU A 55 -25.64 -31.87 18.99
C LEU A 55 -24.41 -31.71 18.10
N GLN A 56 -23.67 -30.62 18.26
CA GLN A 56 -22.36 -30.46 17.64
C GLN A 56 -21.46 -31.55 18.23
N GLY A 57 -21.01 -32.48 17.38
CA GLY A 57 -20.12 -33.57 17.80
C GLY A 57 -18.85 -33.06 18.45
N ASP A 58 -18.04 -33.98 18.97
CA ASP A 58 -16.80 -33.66 19.69
C ASP A 58 -16.05 -32.50 19.05
N SER A 59 -15.71 -31.51 19.88
CA SER A 59 -14.98 -30.31 19.48
C SER A 59 -13.85 -30.69 18.54
N VAL A 60 -13.74 -29.99 17.40
CA VAL A 60 -12.69 -30.23 16.40
C VAL A 60 -11.36 -30.43 17.10
N SER A 61 -10.72 -31.59 16.90
CA SER A 61 -9.48 -31.90 17.58
C SER A 61 -8.44 -30.80 17.31
N THR A 62 -7.64 -30.48 18.32
CA THR A 62 -6.56 -29.48 18.21
C THR A 62 -5.61 -29.82 17.06
N GLU A 63 -5.40 -31.11 16.78
CA GLU A 63 -4.65 -31.60 15.62
C GLU A 63 -5.29 -31.21 14.28
N THR A 64 -6.62 -31.32 14.16
CA THR A 64 -7.33 -30.91 12.94
C THR A 64 -7.25 -29.40 12.74
N LEU A 65 -7.43 -28.62 13.81
CA LEU A 65 -7.22 -27.17 13.76
C LEU A 65 -5.79 -26.81 13.36
N THR A 66 -4.79 -27.48 13.93
CA THR A 66 -3.37 -27.26 13.58
C THR A 66 -3.12 -27.56 12.10
N ARG A 67 -3.71 -28.62 11.55
CA ARG A 67 -3.63 -28.94 10.12
C ARG A 67 -4.30 -27.90 9.24
N ILE A 68 -5.44 -27.35 9.66
CA ILE A 68 -6.12 -26.26 8.94
C ILE A 68 -5.25 -25.00 8.96
N HIS A 69 -4.72 -24.63 10.12
CA HIS A 69 -3.80 -23.49 10.25
C HIS A 69 -2.57 -23.64 9.36
N ALA A 70 -1.90 -24.78 9.40
CA ALA A 70 -0.72 -25.03 8.57
C ALA A 70 -1.02 -24.87 7.07
N ARG A 71 -2.20 -25.33 6.60
CA ARG A 71 -2.61 -25.16 5.20
C ARG A 71 -2.91 -23.70 4.84
N LEU A 72 -3.51 -22.94 5.76
CA LEU A 72 -3.76 -21.51 5.57
C LEU A 72 -2.45 -20.73 5.50
N ASP A 73 -1.52 -21.01 6.41
CA ASP A 73 -0.20 -20.38 6.41
C ASP A 73 0.58 -20.69 5.15
N GLU A 74 0.52 -21.94 4.67
CA GLU A 74 1.16 -22.34 3.41
C GLU A 74 0.54 -21.62 2.20
N ALA A 75 -0.79 -21.51 2.14
CA ALA A 75 -1.49 -20.79 1.08
C ALA A 75 -1.13 -19.29 1.07
N LEU A 76 -1.15 -18.65 2.25
CA LEU A 76 -0.78 -17.24 2.40
C LEU A 76 0.70 -17.00 2.04
N ALA A 77 1.60 -17.89 2.48
CA ALA A 77 3.01 -17.80 2.14
C ALA A 77 3.24 -17.91 0.62
N HIS A 78 2.44 -18.71 -0.08
CA HIS A 78 2.52 -18.83 -1.53
C HIS A 78 2.17 -17.49 -2.23
N GLU A 79 1.07 -16.86 -1.85
CA GLU A 79 0.64 -15.58 -2.42
C GLU A 79 1.65 -14.44 -2.12
N VAL A 80 2.13 -14.38 -0.87
CA VAL A 80 3.11 -13.37 -0.46
C VAL A 80 4.43 -13.54 -1.21
N ARG A 81 4.88 -14.77 -1.48
CA ARG A 81 6.08 -15.03 -2.29
C ARG A 81 5.94 -14.52 -3.72
N HIS A 82 4.76 -14.67 -4.32
CA HIS A 82 4.50 -14.17 -5.68
C HIS A 82 4.56 -12.63 -5.74
N LEU A 83 3.93 -11.95 -4.77
CA LEU A 83 4.03 -10.49 -4.64
C LEU A 83 5.48 -10.02 -4.40
N GLY A 84 6.22 -10.74 -3.55
CA GLY A 84 7.63 -10.45 -3.30
C GLY A 84 8.52 -10.60 -4.54
N GLN A 85 8.27 -11.61 -5.37
CA GLN A 85 8.98 -11.78 -6.63
C GLN A 85 8.67 -10.66 -7.62
N ALA A 86 7.39 -10.30 -7.76
CA ALA A 86 7.00 -9.17 -8.59
C ALA A 86 7.73 -7.89 -8.14
N LEU A 87 7.69 -7.58 -6.85
CA LEU A 87 8.34 -6.38 -6.31
C LEU A 87 9.84 -6.35 -6.62
N LYS A 88 10.54 -7.49 -6.53
CA LYS A 88 11.97 -7.60 -6.92
C LYS A 88 12.18 -7.23 -8.39
N TRP A 89 11.38 -7.77 -9.30
CA TRP A 89 11.48 -7.41 -10.72
C TRP A 89 11.21 -5.93 -10.99
N TRP A 90 10.23 -5.35 -10.29
CA TRP A 90 9.96 -3.91 -10.36
C TRP A 90 11.14 -3.07 -9.86
N THR A 91 11.78 -3.46 -8.75
CA THR A 91 12.97 -2.75 -8.25
C THR A 91 14.17 -2.84 -9.19
N VAL A 92 14.37 -3.98 -9.85
CA VAL A 92 15.42 -4.15 -10.87
C VAL A 92 15.12 -3.27 -12.08
N ALA A 93 13.88 -3.28 -12.59
CA ALA A 93 13.47 -2.44 -13.71
C ALA A 93 13.63 -0.94 -13.41
N ALA A 94 13.20 -0.50 -12.22
CA ALA A 94 13.36 0.88 -11.78
C ALA A 94 14.85 1.30 -11.69
N SER A 95 15.71 0.39 -11.20
CA SER A 95 17.16 0.64 -11.11
C SER A 95 17.81 0.78 -12.49
N ILE A 96 17.41 -0.07 -13.45
CA ILE A 96 17.89 0.02 -14.84
C ILE A 96 17.43 1.34 -15.48
N LEU A 97 16.16 1.71 -15.31
CA LEU A 97 15.62 2.97 -15.83
C LEU A 97 16.34 4.19 -15.23
N ALA A 98 16.58 4.19 -13.91
CA ALA A 98 17.34 5.25 -13.25
C ALA A 98 18.78 5.34 -13.77
N PHE A 99 19.44 4.20 -13.98
CA PHE A 99 20.80 4.15 -14.51
C PHE A 99 20.89 4.66 -15.96
N VAL A 100 19.95 4.24 -16.82
CA VAL A 100 19.87 4.74 -18.20
C VAL A 100 19.57 6.24 -18.23
N GLY A 101 18.64 6.70 -17.40
CA GLY A 101 18.33 8.13 -17.26
C GLY A 101 19.55 8.93 -16.81
N LEU A 102 20.31 8.40 -15.84
CA LEU A 102 21.55 9.02 -15.38
C LEU A 102 22.60 9.10 -16.49
N LEU A 103 22.83 8.01 -17.23
CA LEU A 103 23.76 8.00 -18.37
C LEU A 103 23.37 8.99 -19.47
N ALA A 104 22.07 9.11 -19.76
CA ALA A 104 21.57 10.07 -20.74
C ALA A 104 21.86 11.53 -20.32
N LEU A 105 21.69 11.86 -19.04
CA LEU A 105 22.06 13.17 -18.50
C LEU A 105 23.56 13.44 -18.63
N PHE A 106 24.41 12.46 -18.30
CA PHE A 106 25.86 12.60 -18.47
C PHE A 106 26.29 12.76 -19.93
N SER A 107 25.62 12.09 -20.89
CA SER A 107 25.94 12.26 -22.31
C SER A 107 25.62 13.66 -22.84
N GLN A 108 24.58 14.33 -22.31
CA GLN A 108 24.23 15.68 -22.72
C GLN A 108 25.28 16.71 -22.30
N GLU A 109 25.90 16.54 -21.13
CA GLU A 109 26.98 17.42 -20.70
C GLU A 109 28.27 17.23 -21.53
N VAL A 110 28.58 16.01 -21.96
CA VAL A 110 29.76 15.77 -22.79
C VAL A 110 29.63 16.43 -24.17
N GLU A 111 28.43 16.39 -24.79
CA GLU A 111 28.20 17.09 -26.06
C GLU A 111 28.26 18.61 -25.92
N SER A 112 27.79 19.17 -24.80
CA SER A 112 27.85 20.62 -24.57
C SER A 112 29.29 21.10 -24.36
N PHE A 113 30.12 20.34 -23.64
CA PHE A 113 31.56 20.60 -23.53
C PHE A 113 32.29 20.48 -24.88
N GLY A 114 31.93 19.48 -25.69
CA GLY A 114 32.51 19.30 -27.03
C GLY A 114 32.27 20.51 -27.94
N ARG A 115 31.03 21.02 -27.98
CA ARG A 115 30.69 22.22 -28.77
C ARG A 115 31.37 23.49 -28.27
N ALA A 116 31.48 23.67 -26.95
CA ALA A 116 32.19 24.82 -26.37
C ALA A 116 33.69 24.83 -26.71
N SER A 117 34.33 23.64 -26.78
CA SER A 117 35.74 23.53 -27.17
C SER A 117 35.96 23.85 -28.66
N ALA A 118 35.03 23.47 -29.53
CA ALA A 118 35.12 23.73 -30.96
C ALA A 118 34.97 25.23 -31.30
N SER A 119 34.11 25.95 -30.59
CA SER A 119 33.99 27.41 -30.74
C SER A 119 35.23 28.15 -30.23
N ALA A 120 35.84 27.68 -29.13
CA ALA A 120 37.06 28.30 -28.60
C ALA A 120 38.24 28.18 -29.60
N LEU A 121 38.33 27.06 -30.33
CA LEU A 121 39.38 26.85 -31.32
C LEU A 121 39.19 27.77 -32.55
N LEU A 122 37.94 27.98 -32.99
CA LEU A 122 37.60 28.93 -34.06
C LEU A 122 37.85 30.40 -33.65
N GLU A 123 37.64 30.76 -32.38
CA GLU A 123 37.96 32.11 -31.88
C GLU A 123 39.46 32.37 -31.84
N VAL A 124 40.27 31.37 -31.48
CA VAL A 124 41.74 31.47 -31.50
C VAL A 124 42.25 31.66 -32.92
N ASP A 125 41.77 30.87 -33.89
CA ASP A 125 42.16 31.02 -35.31
C ASP A 125 41.78 32.42 -35.85
N ARG A 126 40.59 32.91 -35.51
CA ARG A 126 40.13 34.25 -35.91
C ARG A 126 40.99 35.35 -35.31
N ALA A 127 41.33 35.26 -34.03
CA ALA A 127 42.20 36.23 -33.37
C ALA A 127 43.61 36.25 -33.99
N PHE A 128 44.10 35.08 -34.42
CA PHE A 128 45.38 34.95 -35.10
C PHE A 128 45.37 35.62 -36.49
N GLU A 129 44.30 35.42 -37.26
CA GLU A 129 44.11 36.04 -38.58
C GLU A 129 43.99 37.57 -38.49
N GLU A 130 43.34 38.09 -37.44
CA GLU A 130 43.24 39.53 -37.17
C GLU A 130 44.60 40.15 -36.80
N LEU A 131 45.45 39.43 -36.04
CA LEU A 131 46.82 39.87 -35.75
C LEU A 131 47.71 39.89 -37.01
N LEU A 132 47.60 38.87 -37.87
CA LEU A 132 48.36 38.80 -39.12
C LEU A 132 47.98 39.91 -40.08
N SER A 133 46.68 40.17 -40.25
CA SER A 133 46.18 41.22 -41.16
C SER A 133 46.54 42.64 -40.69
N ARG A 134 46.65 42.87 -39.38
CA ARG A 134 47.06 44.17 -38.82
C ARG A 134 48.54 44.52 -39.05
N SER A 135 49.36 43.52 -39.38
CA SER A 135 50.82 43.69 -39.51
C SER A 135 51.29 44.23 -40.88
N SER A 136 50.40 44.49 -41.84
CA SER A 136 50.76 45.14 -43.09
C SER A 136 50.86 46.66 -42.92
N PRO A 137 52.06 47.27 -42.93
CA PRO A 137 52.19 48.72 -42.91
C PRO A 137 51.64 49.32 -44.21
N PRO A 138 51.03 50.51 -44.19
CA PRO A 138 50.59 51.18 -45.40
C PRO A 138 51.80 51.46 -46.29
N GLY A 139 51.77 50.91 -47.51
CA GLY A 139 52.82 51.10 -48.50
C GLY A 139 53.06 52.59 -48.81
N PRO A 140 54.28 52.96 -49.21
CA PRO A 140 54.64 54.34 -49.47
C PRO A 140 53.76 54.92 -50.57
N ARG A 141 53.11 56.06 -50.28
CA ARG A 141 52.38 56.84 -51.28
C ARG A 141 53.41 57.51 -52.17
N GLU A 142 53.56 57.03 -53.39
CA GLU A 142 54.27 57.76 -54.44
C GLU A 142 53.42 58.97 -54.85
N GLN A 143 54.01 60.16 -54.73
CA GLN A 143 53.49 61.44 -55.22
C GLN A 143 54.07 61.73 -56.60
#